data_AF-A0A356Z132-F1
#
_entry.id   AF-A0A356Z132-F1
#
_cell.length_a   1.000
_cell.length_b   1.000
_cell.length_c   1.000
_cell.angle_alpha   90.00
_cell.angle_beta   90.00
_cell.angle_gamma   90.00
#
_symmetry.space_group_name_H-M   'P 1'
#
loop_
_entity.id
_entity.type
_entity.pdbx_description
1 polymer ?
#
loop_
_entity_poly.entity_id
_entity_poly.type
_entity_poly.pdbx_seq_one_letter_code
_entity_poly.pdbx_strand_id
1 'polypeptide(L)'
;MRLPLQKAIKFAIFIDMTAKLNISADFHKQLFWDVDLTDLDADRSKRLIIERVFALGTLKEVKLVLEYYGTETVTDVLKKLNYIDPKTLNFVSAYFKVSLESFKCYRRKQSIRQHWDS
;
A
#
# COMPACT_ATOMS: atom_id res chain seq x y z
N MET A 1 24.59 -22.31 -26.41
CA MET A 1 24.15 -22.98 -25.17
C MET A 1 22.94 -22.22 -24.61
N ARG A 2 21.73 -22.48 -25.13
CA ARG A 2 20.48 -21.83 -24.67
C ARG A 2 20.02 -22.54 -23.39
N LEU A 3 20.05 -21.87 -22.24
CA LEU A 3 19.32 -22.37 -21.08
C LEU A 3 17.82 -22.48 -21.46
N PRO A 4 17.15 -23.61 -21.16
CA PRO A 4 15.75 -23.79 -21.54
C PRO A 4 14.88 -22.78 -20.80
N LEU A 5 14.03 -22.05 -21.54
CA LEU A 5 13.08 -21.02 -21.05
C LEU A 5 12.34 -21.45 -19.76
N GLN A 6 12.05 -22.75 -19.66
CA GLN A 6 11.42 -23.40 -18.50
C GLN A 6 12.19 -23.21 -17.18
N LYS A 7 13.54 -23.20 -17.20
CA LYS A 7 14.36 -22.97 -16.00
C LYS A 7 14.32 -21.51 -15.56
N ALA A 8 14.30 -20.55 -16.50
CA ALA A 8 14.22 -19.12 -16.18
C ALA A 8 12.86 -18.75 -15.59
N ILE A 9 11.76 -19.31 -16.12
CA ILE A 9 10.40 -19.11 -15.60
C ILE A 9 10.27 -19.71 -14.18
N LYS A 10 10.77 -20.93 -13.97
CA LYS A 10 10.76 -21.56 -12.63
C LYS A 10 11.61 -20.78 -11.62
N PHE A 11 12.74 -20.20 -12.06
CA PHE A 11 13.62 -19.38 -11.23
C PHE A 11 13.01 -18.01 -10.91
N ALA A 12 12.33 -17.38 -11.86
CA ALA A 12 11.58 -16.14 -11.64
C ALA A 12 10.37 -16.36 -10.71
N ILE A 13 9.64 -17.46 -10.88
CA ILE A 13 8.55 -17.86 -9.96
C ILE A 13 9.10 -18.21 -8.57
N PHE A 14 10.29 -18.82 -8.49
CA PHE A 14 10.96 -19.12 -7.23
C PHE A 14 11.46 -17.84 -6.53
N ILE A 15 12.02 -16.88 -7.28
CA ILE A 15 12.37 -15.54 -6.77
C ILE A 15 11.11 -14.80 -6.28
N ASP A 16 10.02 -14.82 -7.06
CA ASP A 16 8.72 -14.25 -6.69
C ASP A 16 8.15 -14.89 -5.41
N MET A 17 8.26 -16.21 -5.27
CA MET A 17 7.88 -16.93 -4.04
C MET A 17 8.78 -16.59 -2.84
N THR A 18 10.08 -16.34 -3.04
CA THR A 18 10.97 -15.90 -1.94
C THR A 18 10.78 -14.42 -1.56
N ALA A 19 10.39 -13.56 -2.51
CA ALA A 19 10.04 -12.16 -2.24
C ALA A 19 8.69 -12.03 -1.52
N LYS A 20 7.77 -12.96 -1.79
CA LYS A 20 6.55 -13.16 -0.99
C LYS A 20 6.82 -13.56 0.46
N LEU A 21 8.03 -14.01 0.80
CA LEU A 21 8.24 -14.71 2.06
C LEU A 21 8.29 -13.80 3.29
N ASN A 22 8.67 -12.51 3.21
CA ASN A 22 8.37 -11.58 4.30
C ASN A 22 8.63 -10.11 3.96
N ILE A 23 7.65 -9.39 3.40
CA ILE A 23 7.73 -7.94 3.21
C ILE A 23 7.99 -7.17 4.54
N SER A 24 7.59 -7.77 5.67
CA SER A 24 7.66 -7.14 6.99
C SER A 24 9.08 -6.95 7.54
N ALA A 25 10.05 -7.72 7.04
CA ALA A 25 11.43 -7.66 7.50
C ALA A 25 12.12 -6.33 7.16
N ASP A 26 11.67 -5.67 6.09
CA ASP A 26 12.23 -4.42 5.58
C ASP A 26 11.50 -3.16 6.12
N PHE A 27 10.48 -3.34 6.95
CA PHE A 27 9.74 -2.23 7.55
C PHE A 27 10.39 -1.72 8.84
N HIS A 28 10.39 -0.40 9.01
CA HIS A 28 10.70 0.19 10.31
C HIS A 28 9.65 -0.24 11.35
N LYS A 29 10.11 -0.78 12.48
CA LYS A 29 9.26 -1.28 13.58
C LYS A 29 8.22 -0.26 14.06
N GLN A 30 8.52 1.04 13.95
CA GLN A 30 7.63 2.12 14.37
C GLN A 30 6.33 2.19 13.55
N LEU A 31 6.29 1.64 12.34
CA LEU A 31 5.07 1.59 11.52
C LEU A 31 3.97 0.71 12.12
N PHE A 32 4.38 -0.28 12.91
CA PHE A 32 3.55 -1.37 13.41
C PHE A 32 3.76 -1.55 14.92
N TRP A 33 3.89 -0.44 15.66
CA TRP A 33 4.15 -0.46 17.10
C TRP A 33 3.07 -1.24 17.89
N ASP A 34 1.89 -1.40 17.32
CA ASP A 34 0.72 -2.11 17.84
C ASP A 34 0.53 -3.53 17.27
N VAL A 35 1.42 -3.99 16.39
CA VAL A 35 1.27 -5.27 15.68
C VAL A 35 2.55 -6.10 15.78
N ASP A 36 2.40 -7.38 16.11
CA ASP A 36 3.52 -8.31 16.05
C ASP A 36 3.89 -8.61 14.59
N LEU A 37 5.03 -8.08 14.15
CA LEU A 37 5.54 -8.29 12.79
C LEU A 37 5.88 -9.76 12.50
N THR A 38 6.11 -10.57 13.52
CA THR A 38 6.44 -12.00 13.34
C THR A 38 5.25 -12.83 12.87
N ASP A 39 4.02 -12.37 13.15
CA ASP A 39 2.76 -13.01 12.74
C ASP A 39 2.00 -12.19 11.67
N LEU A 40 2.66 -11.17 11.09
CA LEU A 40 2.04 -10.32 10.08
C LEU A 40 1.93 -11.05 8.73
N ASP A 41 0.78 -11.68 8.49
CA ASP A 41 0.41 -12.18 7.17
C ASP A 41 0.18 -11.00 6.22
N ALA A 42 1.10 -10.83 5.26
CA ALA A 42 1.10 -9.73 4.29
C ALA A 42 -0.18 -9.72 3.42
N ASP A 43 -0.69 -10.88 3.04
CA ASP A 43 -1.87 -10.95 2.17
C ASP A 43 -3.15 -10.62 2.95
N ARG A 44 -3.30 -11.13 4.17
CA ARG A 44 -4.45 -10.84 5.05
C ARG A 44 -4.42 -9.39 5.55
N SER A 45 -3.22 -8.88 5.83
CA SER A 45 -3.01 -7.55 6.43
C SER A 45 -2.71 -6.46 5.40
N LYS A 46 -2.88 -6.77 4.10
CA LYS A 46 -2.62 -5.88 2.96
C LYS A 46 -3.12 -4.46 3.16
N ARG A 47 -4.38 -4.29 3.57
CA ARG A 47 -4.97 -2.97 3.82
C ARG A 47 -4.17 -2.20 4.88
N LEU A 48 -3.91 -2.84 6.02
CA LEU A 48 -3.21 -2.23 7.14
C LEU A 48 -1.79 -1.81 6.73
N ILE A 49 -1.07 -2.69 6.02
CA ILE A 49 0.29 -2.43 5.57
C ILE A 49 0.34 -1.21 4.64
N ILE A 50 -0.52 -1.21 3.61
CA ILE A 50 -0.58 -0.10 2.64
C ILE A 50 -0.96 1.21 3.36
N GLU A 51 -1.97 1.19 4.23
CA GLU A 51 -2.41 2.36 4.99
C GLU A 51 -1.29 2.92 5.87
N ARG A 52 -0.60 2.07 6.64
CA ARG A 52 0.50 2.48 7.54
C ARG A 52 1.70 3.02 6.77
N VAL A 53 2.14 2.32 5.73
CA VAL A 53 3.32 2.73 4.94
C VAL A 53 3.07 4.06 4.24
N PHE A 54 1.88 4.31 3.69
CA PHE A 54 1.58 5.61 3.07
C PHE A 54 1.40 6.73 4.09
N ALA A 55 0.90 6.44 5.30
CA ALA A 55 0.69 7.45 6.33
C ALA A 55 1.98 7.84 7.07
N LEU A 56 2.88 6.89 7.30
CA LEU A 56 4.00 7.05 8.25
C LEU A 56 5.35 6.58 7.68
N GLY A 57 5.35 5.88 6.55
CA GLY A 57 6.55 5.25 5.99
C GLY A 57 7.43 6.20 5.17
N THR A 58 8.61 5.71 4.87
CA THR A 58 9.59 6.33 3.98
C THR A 58 9.28 6.02 2.52
N LEU A 59 9.87 6.80 1.60
CA LEU A 59 9.76 6.52 0.16
C LEU A 59 10.31 5.12 -0.23
N LYS A 60 11.27 4.60 0.53
CA LYS A 60 11.80 3.24 0.32
C LYS A 60 10.74 2.19 0.61
N GLU A 61 10.02 2.34 1.72
CA GLU A 61 8.94 1.41 2.11
C GLU A 61 7.74 1.54 1.18
N VAL A 62 7.40 2.76 0.74
CA VAL A 62 6.37 2.98 -0.29
C VAL A 62 6.74 2.25 -1.58
N LYS A 63 7.99 2.37 -2.05
CA LYS A 63 8.47 1.66 -3.24
C LYS A 63 8.35 0.14 -3.07
N LEU A 64 8.73 -0.38 -1.91
CA LEU A 64 8.69 -1.80 -1.61
C LEU A 64 7.24 -2.33 -1.57
N VAL A 65 6.30 -1.59 -0.97
CA VAL A 65 4.86 -1.91 -1.01
C VAL A 65 4.32 -1.92 -2.45
N LEU A 66 4.77 -0.99 -3.29
CA LEU A 66 4.38 -0.94 -4.70
C LEU A 66 4.93 -2.12 -5.51
N GLU A 67 6.17 -2.51 -5.27
CA GLU A 67 6.80 -3.67 -5.91
C GLU A 67 6.12 -4.99 -5.47
N TYR A 68 5.73 -5.09 -4.20
CA TYR A 68 5.12 -6.30 -3.66
C TYR A 68 3.65 -6.49 -4.07
N TYR A 69 2.79 -5.49 -3.85
CA TYR A 69 1.35 -5.63 -4.11
C TYR A 69 0.93 -5.22 -5.53
N GLY A 70 1.79 -4.48 -6.22
CA GLY A 70 1.47 -3.84 -7.49
C GLY A 70 0.70 -2.53 -7.33
N THR A 71 0.97 -1.61 -8.25
CA THR A 71 0.39 -0.25 -8.23
C THR A 71 -1.13 -0.22 -8.24
N GLU A 72 -1.77 -1.09 -9.02
CA GLU A 72 -3.24 -1.14 -9.11
C GLU A 72 -3.87 -1.53 -7.77
N THR A 73 -3.38 -2.62 -7.16
CA THR A 73 -3.82 -3.09 -5.84
C THR A 73 -3.66 -2.01 -4.78
N VAL A 74 -2.50 -1.35 -4.74
CA VAL A 74 -2.22 -0.28 -3.79
C VAL A 74 -3.19 0.88 -3.98
N THR A 75 -3.36 1.33 -5.22
CA THR A 75 -4.26 2.43 -5.56
C THR A 75 -5.71 2.13 -5.16
N ASP A 76 -6.18 0.91 -5.40
CA ASP A 76 -7.54 0.48 -5.07
C ASP A 76 -7.79 0.41 -3.57
N VAL A 77 -6.79 -0.03 -2.79
CA VAL A 77 -6.85 -0.01 -1.33
C VAL A 77 -6.95 1.43 -0.83
N LEU A 78 -6.06 2.32 -1.30
CA LEU A 78 -6.03 3.73 -0.89
C LEU A 78 -7.35 4.45 -1.21
N LYS A 79 -7.93 4.22 -2.40
CA LYS A 79 -9.25 4.78 -2.78
C LYS A 79 -10.38 4.39 -1.83
N LYS A 80 -10.30 3.22 -1.19
CA LYS A 80 -11.35 2.66 -0.31
C LYS A 80 -11.20 3.06 1.16
N LEU A 81 -10.08 3.68 1.55
CA LEU A 81 -9.85 4.10 2.93
C LEU A 81 -10.89 5.12 3.40
N ASN A 82 -11.27 5.02 4.67
CA ASN A 82 -12.23 5.94 5.28
C ASN A 82 -11.61 7.30 5.61
N TYR A 83 -10.29 7.33 5.79
CA TYR A 83 -9.52 8.52 6.10
C TYR A 83 -8.12 8.39 5.51
N ILE A 84 -7.62 9.48 4.96
CA ILE A 84 -6.21 9.72 4.61
C ILE A 84 -5.99 11.19 4.95
N ASP A 85 -4.87 11.54 5.58
CA ASP A 85 -4.60 12.94 5.87
C ASP A 85 -4.42 13.75 4.56
N PRO A 86 -4.68 15.07 4.57
CA PRO A 86 -4.67 15.87 3.34
C PRO A 86 -3.34 15.86 2.59
N LYS A 87 -2.20 15.78 3.29
CA LYS A 87 -0.88 15.80 2.66
C LYS A 87 -0.63 14.49 1.92
N THR A 88 -0.89 13.36 2.57
CA THR A 88 -0.78 12.03 1.97
C THR A 88 -1.76 11.85 0.82
N LEU A 89 -3.00 12.32 0.97
CA LEU A 89 -4.01 12.23 -0.09
C LEU A 89 -3.58 12.99 -1.36
N ASN A 90 -3.06 14.21 -1.20
CA ASN A 90 -2.53 14.99 -2.33
C ASN A 90 -1.32 14.31 -2.98
N PHE A 91 -0.40 13.76 -2.18
CA PHE A 91 0.73 12.99 -2.68
C PHE A 91 0.26 11.79 -3.52
N VAL A 92 -0.64 10.97 -2.98
CA VAL A 92 -1.18 9.77 -3.64
C VAL A 92 -1.92 10.16 -4.93
N SER A 93 -2.75 11.20 -4.91
CA SER A 93 -3.46 11.71 -6.09
C SER A 93 -2.49 12.11 -7.20
N ALA A 94 -1.45 12.89 -6.86
CA ALA A 94 -0.44 13.32 -7.82
C ALA A 94 0.42 12.17 -8.34
N TYR A 95 0.85 11.27 -7.45
CA TYR A 95 1.74 10.16 -7.77
C TYR A 95 1.08 9.15 -8.71
N PHE A 96 -0.16 8.73 -8.40
CA PHE A 96 -0.90 7.76 -9.23
C PHE A 96 -1.70 8.41 -10.36
N LYS A 97 -1.70 9.75 -10.46
CA LYS A 97 -2.51 10.51 -11.43
C LYS A 97 -4.01 10.17 -11.33
N VAL A 98 -4.51 10.07 -10.10
CA VAL A 98 -5.90 9.74 -9.78
C VAL A 98 -6.59 10.97 -9.21
N SER A 99 -7.82 11.27 -9.64
CA SER A 99 -8.58 12.42 -9.11
C SER A 99 -8.91 12.26 -7.63
N LEU A 100 -8.91 13.37 -6.88
CA LEU A 100 -9.32 13.38 -5.46
C LEU A 100 -10.73 12.83 -5.26
N GLU A 101 -11.63 13.07 -6.22
CA GLU A 101 -13.00 12.56 -6.23
C GLU A 101 -13.09 11.03 -6.27
N SER A 102 -12.03 10.34 -6.67
CA SER A 102 -11.98 8.87 -6.67
C SER A 102 -11.86 8.28 -5.26
N PHE A 103 -11.39 9.06 -4.28
CA PHE A 103 -11.15 8.58 -2.91
C PHE A 103 -12.41 8.69 -2.04
N LYS A 104 -12.77 7.59 -1.38
CA LYS A 104 -13.94 7.52 -0.48
C LYS A 104 -13.87 8.54 0.64
N CYS A 105 -12.70 8.71 1.26
CA CYS A 105 -12.49 9.68 2.33
C CYS A 105 -12.75 11.13 1.88
N TYR A 106 -12.37 11.48 0.65
CA TYR A 106 -12.55 12.81 0.08
C TYR A 106 -14.03 13.12 -0.20
N ARG A 107 -14.74 12.22 -0.91
CA ARG A 107 -16.18 12.37 -1.17
C ARG A 107 -16.98 12.46 0.12
N ARG A 108 -16.66 11.64 1.12
CA ARG A 108 -17.33 11.67 2.42
C ARG A 108 -17.17 13.03 3.10
N LYS A 109 -15.96 13.59 3.09
CA LYS A 109 -15.69 14.92 3.69
C LYS A 109 -16.50 16.03 3.01
N GLN A 110 -16.67 15.99 1.69
CA GLN A 110 -17.51 16.96 0.98
C GLN A 110 -19.01 16.79 1.27
N SER A 111 -19.47 15.53 1.41
CA SER A 111 -20.90 15.23 1.65
C SER A 111 -21.39 15.57 3.06
N ILE A 112 -20.48 15.73 4.02
CA ILE A 112 -20.80 16.21 5.36
C ILE A 112 -21.16 17.69 5.22
N ARG A 113 -22.46 18.00 5.18
CA ARG A 113 -22.96 19.36 5.29
C ARG A 113 -22.43 19.92 6.61
N GLN A 114 -21.63 20.98 6.54
CA GLN A 114 -21.36 21.82 7.70
C GLN A 114 -22.71 22.42 8.10
N HIS A 115 -23.33 21.88 9.16
CA HIS A 115 -24.44 22.57 9.78
C HIS A 115 -23.84 23.79 10.47
N TRP A 116 -24.22 24.98 10.00
CA TRP A 116 -23.99 26.20 10.74
C TRP A 116 -24.83 26.12 12.00
N ASP A 117 -24.21 25.86 13.15
CA ASP A 117 -24.81 26.21 14.43
C ASP A 117 -24.60 27.72 14.60
N SER A 118 -25.73 28.44 14.66
CA SER A 118 -25.80 29.90 14.87
C SER A 118 -25.40 30.27 16.30
#